data_AF-A0A969NJL8-F1
#
_entry.id   AF-A0A969NJL8-F1
#
_cell.length_a   1.000
_cell.length_b   1.000
_cell.length_c   1.000
_cell.angle_alpha   90.00
_cell.angle_beta   90.00
_cell.angle_gamma   90.00
#
_symmetry.space_group_name_H-M   'P 1'
#
loop_
_entity.id
_entity.type
_entity.pdbx_description
1 polymer ?
#
loop_
_entity_poly.entity_id
_entity_poly.type
_entity_poly.pdbx_seq_one_letter_code
_entity_poly.pdbx_strand_id
1 'polypeptide(L)'
;GDYTSKTANIQKGTTTSLYFRAGYSGYSYLVYWSAWIDYDQDGIFETNEKIVSGSSSSPGYLVQYINVPATALSGPTRLRISMKYGSQATACETFQYGEVEDYTVNISNYGFAGYSANNPSAVKLGNEIQSPELEVYPNPAADKVKLRFARGIESQIEIINATGKTMLIKTPKSNDFEINITSFPAGLYYVRYNNGLEMMVSKFIKR
;
A
#
# COMPACT_ATOMS: atom_id res chain seq x y z
N GLY A 1 -12.35 -4.61 10.08
CA GLY A 1 -13.67 -5.27 10.13
C GLY A 1 -13.55 -6.63 10.77
N ASP A 2 -14.63 -7.08 11.40
CA ASP A 2 -14.78 -8.46 11.85
C ASP A 2 -15.51 -9.26 10.75
N TYR A 3 -14.82 -10.22 10.18
CA TYR A 3 -15.32 -11.15 9.16
C TYR A 3 -15.16 -12.61 9.61
N THR A 4 -15.10 -12.88 10.92
CA THR A 4 -14.94 -14.22 11.48
C THR A 4 -16.06 -15.20 11.11
N SER A 5 -17.21 -14.72 10.61
CA SER A 5 -18.24 -15.57 10.01
C SER A 5 -17.83 -16.21 8.67
N LYS A 6 -16.81 -15.67 7.99
CA LYS A 6 -16.23 -16.24 6.77
C LYS A 6 -15.06 -17.14 7.14
N THR A 7 -15.14 -18.40 6.69
CA THR A 7 -14.15 -19.43 7.01
C THR A 7 -13.38 -19.88 5.78
N ALA A 8 -12.05 -19.88 5.88
CA ALA A 8 -11.16 -20.58 4.95
C ALA A 8 -10.73 -21.92 5.55
N ASN A 9 -10.55 -22.95 4.72
CA ASN A 9 -10.14 -24.28 5.15
C ASN A 9 -8.73 -24.57 4.63
N ILE A 10 -7.78 -24.91 5.52
CA ILE A 10 -6.39 -25.15 5.15
C ILE A 10 -5.85 -26.45 5.76
N GLN A 11 -4.91 -27.09 5.06
CA GLN A 11 -4.29 -28.34 5.49
C GLN A 11 -2.91 -28.10 6.10
N LYS A 12 -2.62 -28.75 7.22
CA LYS A 12 -1.28 -28.74 7.85
C LYS A 12 -0.20 -29.30 6.94
N GLY A 13 1.00 -28.74 7.04
CA GLY A 13 2.17 -29.20 6.28
C GLY A 13 2.10 -28.96 4.77
N THR A 14 1.15 -28.15 4.31
CA THR A 14 0.98 -27.83 2.89
C THR A 14 1.21 -26.34 2.62
N THR A 15 1.49 -26.01 1.37
CA THR A 15 1.49 -24.63 0.89
C THR A 15 0.11 -24.27 0.37
N THR A 16 -0.46 -23.18 0.86
CA THR A 16 -1.74 -22.62 0.40
C THR A 16 -1.54 -21.21 -0.16
N SER A 17 -2.50 -20.73 -0.96
CA SER A 17 -2.47 -19.37 -1.53
C SER A 17 -3.49 -18.47 -0.84
N LEU A 18 -3.05 -17.30 -0.39
CA LEU A 18 -3.90 -16.22 0.09
C LEU A 18 -3.99 -15.12 -0.97
N TYR A 19 -5.22 -14.78 -1.36
CA TYR A 19 -5.51 -13.71 -2.31
C TYR A 19 -6.14 -12.52 -1.60
N PHE A 20 -5.66 -11.32 -1.90
CA PHE A 20 -6.11 -10.07 -1.30
C PHE A 20 -5.91 -8.92 -2.29
N ARG A 21 -6.57 -7.78 -2.06
CA ARG A 21 -6.36 -6.55 -2.84
C ARG A 21 -6.70 -5.35 -1.97
N ALA A 22 -6.07 -4.21 -2.25
CA ALA A 22 -6.48 -2.95 -1.64
C ALA A 22 -7.69 -2.38 -2.39
N GLY A 23 -8.60 -1.75 -1.66
CA GLY A 23 -9.59 -0.84 -2.21
C GLY A 23 -9.05 0.58 -2.19
N TYR A 24 -9.08 1.26 -3.34
CA TYR A 24 -8.72 2.68 -3.44
C TYR A 24 -9.93 3.47 -3.92
N SER A 25 -10.21 4.62 -3.29
CA SER A 25 -11.28 5.54 -3.73
C SER A 25 -10.88 6.40 -4.94
N GLY A 26 -9.59 6.46 -5.24
CA GLY A 26 -8.98 7.23 -6.31
C GLY A 26 -7.77 6.49 -6.89
N TYR A 27 -6.65 7.18 -7.05
CA TYR A 27 -5.40 6.52 -7.44
C TYR A 27 -4.89 5.55 -6.38
N SER A 28 -4.23 4.49 -6.83
CA SER A 28 -3.52 3.59 -5.94
C SER A 28 -2.26 4.27 -5.40
N TYR A 29 -1.80 3.84 -4.23
CA TYR A 29 -0.57 4.29 -3.60
C TYR A 29 0.08 3.12 -2.87
N LEU A 30 1.36 3.26 -2.52
CA LEU A 30 2.10 2.19 -1.86
C LEU A 30 1.51 1.92 -0.48
N VAL A 31 1.06 0.69 -0.26
CA VAL A 31 0.61 0.20 1.03
C VAL A 31 1.41 -1.02 1.45
N TYR A 32 1.45 -1.26 2.74
CA TYR A 32 2.20 -2.35 3.35
C TYR A 32 1.22 -3.36 3.93
N TRP A 33 1.41 -4.61 3.51
CA TRP A 33 0.60 -5.75 3.91
C TRP A 33 1.28 -6.54 5.02
N SER A 34 0.49 -6.97 5.98
CA SER A 34 0.84 -7.93 7.01
C SER A 34 -0.31 -8.89 7.24
N ALA A 35 -0.03 -10.14 7.52
CA ALA A 35 -1.05 -11.09 7.93
C ALA A 35 -0.47 -12.14 8.87
N TRP A 36 -1.33 -12.67 9.73
CA TRP A 36 -0.99 -13.64 10.77
C TRP A 36 -2.07 -14.72 10.85
N ILE A 37 -1.65 -15.95 11.14
CA ILE A 37 -2.57 -17.03 11.51
C ILE A 37 -2.13 -17.53 12.88
N ASP A 38 -3.06 -17.52 13.83
CA ASP A 38 -2.89 -17.98 15.21
C ASP A 38 -2.83 -19.52 15.20
N TYR A 39 -1.65 -20.07 14.92
CA TYR A 39 -1.42 -21.48 14.67
C TYR A 39 -1.45 -22.33 15.95
N ASP A 40 -1.13 -21.74 17.10
CA ASP A 40 -1.16 -22.41 18.40
C ASP A 40 -2.44 -22.12 19.22
N GLN A 41 -3.34 -21.30 18.69
CA GLN A 41 -4.69 -21.01 19.22
C GLN A 41 -4.66 -20.37 20.61
N ASP A 42 -3.64 -19.57 20.91
CA ASP A 42 -3.50 -18.88 22.19
C ASP A 42 -4.17 -17.49 22.23
N GLY A 43 -4.66 -17.02 21.07
CA GLY A 43 -5.37 -15.75 20.89
C GLY A 43 -4.46 -14.54 20.66
N ILE A 44 -3.14 -14.73 20.69
CA ILE A 44 -2.11 -13.74 20.43
C ILE A 44 -1.60 -13.97 18.99
N PHE A 45 -0.82 -13.02 18.48
CA PHE A 45 -0.17 -13.16 17.17
C PHE A 45 1.32 -12.89 17.33
N GLU A 46 2.14 -13.92 17.26
CA GLU A 46 3.59 -13.82 17.41
C GLU A 46 4.28 -13.52 16.08
N THR A 47 5.60 -13.30 16.18
CA THR A 47 6.44 -13.06 15.01
C THR A 47 6.55 -14.29 14.10
N ASN A 48 6.56 -15.51 14.66
CA ASN A 48 6.59 -16.78 13.91
C ASN A 48 5.25 -17.11 13.23
N GLU A 49 4.18 -16.39 13.57
CA GLU A 49 2.86 -16.55 12.98
C GLU A 49 2.59 -15.58 11.83
N LYS A 50 3.52 -14.64 11.59
CA LYS A 50 3.42 -13.69 10.49
C LYS A 50 3.66 -14.39 9.16
N ILE A 51 2.60 -14.51 8.37
CA ILE A 51 2.57 -15.23 7.08
C ILE A 51 2.69 -14.32 5.86
N VAL A 52 2.40 -13.02 6.01
CA VAL A 52 2.53 -12.02 4.95
C VAL A 52 3.36 -10.85 5.46
N SER A 53 4.31 -10.44 4.63
CA SER A 53 5.11 -9.24 4.83
C SER A 53 5.53 -8.71 3.47
N GLY A 54 4.97 -7.58 3.05
CA GLY A 54 5.40 -6.94 1.82
C GLY A 54 4.66 -5.65 1.52
N SER A 55 4.98 -5.03 0.39
CA SER A 55 4.40 -3.78 -0.04
C SER A 55 4.01 -3.84 -1.51
N SER A 56 2.88 -3.22 -1.82
CA SER A 56 2.39 -3.10 -3.17
C SER A 56 1.44 -1.93 -3.25
N SER A 57 1.41 -1.37 -4.43
CA SER A 57 0.53 -0.28 -4.82
C SER A 57 -0.46 -0.69 -5.91
N SER A 58 -0.51 -1.99 -6.23
CA SER A 58 -1.39 -2.52 -7.25
C SER A 58 -2.84 -2.44 -6.79
N PRO A 59 -3.77 -1.93 -7.63
CA PRO A 59 -5.21 -2.06 -7.39
C PRO A 59 -5.74 -3.46 -7.74
N GLY A 60 -4.93 -4.32 -8.37
CA GLY A 60 -5.31 -5.68 -8.74
C GLY A 60 -5.18 -6.68 -7.59
N TYR A 61 -5.63 -7.92 -7.83
CA TYR A 61 -5.41 -9.00 -6.87
C TYR A 61 -3.92 -9.31 -6.70
N LEU A 62 -3.54 -9.49 -5.45
CA LEU A 62 -2.24 -9.96 -5.00
C LEU A 62 -2.37 -11.38 -4.48
N VAL A 63 -1.31 -12.16 -4.62
CA VAL A 63 -1.21 -13.51 -4.07
C VAL A 63 0.03 -13.65 -3.20
N GLN A 64 -0.13 -14.32 -2.06
CA GLN A 64 0.97 -14.83 -1.24
C GLN A 64 0.81 -16.33 -1.04
N TYR A 65 1.91 -17.06 -1.19
CA TYR A 65 1.98 -18.48 -0.86
C TYR A 65 2.43 -18.64 0.59
N ILE A 66 1.67 -19.40 1.37
CA ILE A 66 1.82 -19.57 2.81
C ILE A 66 2.09 -21.02 3.10
N ASN A 67 3.15 -21.30 3.84
CA ASN A 67 3.44 -22.64 4.35
C ASN A 67 2.72 -22.82 5.69
N VAL A 68 1.80 -23.76 5.75
CA VAL A 68 1.07 -24.10 6.97
C VAL A 68 1.94 -25.07 7.79
N PRO A 69 2.35 -24.74 9.02
CA PRO A 69 3.16 -25.63 9.83
C PRO A 69 2.47 -26.99 10.07
N ALA A 70 3.24 -28.07 10.04
CA ALA A 70 2.74 -29.39 10.44
C ALA A 70 2.34 -29.45 11.93
N THR A 71 2.92 -28.55 12.74
CA THR A 71 2.70 -28.42 14.18
C THR A 71 1.49 -27.56 14.54
N ALA A 72 0.84 -26.90 13.57
CA ALA A 72 -0.35 -26.08 13.85
C ALA A 72 -1.43 -26.91 14.55
N LEU A 73 -2.20 -26.33 15.45
CA LEU A 73 -3.33 -27.00 16.09
C LEU A 73 -4.49 -27.16 15.10
N SER A 74 -5.23 -28.27 15.22
CA SER A 74 -6.42 -28.48 14.38
C SER A 74 -7.60 -27.69 14.94
N GLY A 75 -8.51 -27.27 14.06
CA GLY A 75 -9.72 -26.55 14.43
C GLY A 75 -9.75 -25.11 13.93
N PRO A 76 -10.82 -24.37 14.26
CA PRO A 76 -10.97 -22.97 13.89
C PRO A 76 -10.02 -22.08 14.70
N THR A 77 -9.31 -21.20 14.00
CA THR A 77 -8.46 -20.15 14.58
C THR A 77 -8.60 -18.85 13.79
N ARG A 78 -7.99 -17.76 14.28
CA ARG A 78 -8.07 -16.43 13.66
C ARG A 78 -6.98 -16.24 12.61
N LEU A 79 -7.38 -15.71 11.45
CA LEU A 79 -6.51 -15.06 10.48
C LEU A 79 -6.73 -13.55 10.58
N ARG A 80 -5.65 -12.79 10.77
CA ARG A 80 -5.68 -11.33 10.67
C ARG A 80 -4.96 -10.89 9.42
N ILE A 81 -5.58 -10.00 8.67
CA ILE A 81 -4.96 -9.29 7.54
C ILE A 81 -4.97 -7.81 7.88
N SER A 82 -3.82 -7.16 7.75
CA SER A 82 -3.67 -5.73 7.94
C SER A 82 -2.98 -5.11 6.75
N MET A 83 -3.49 -3.97 6.32
CA MET A 83 -2.90 -3.14 5.28
C MET A 83 -2.88 -1.71 5.79
N LYS A 84 -1.74 -1.02 5.68
CA LYS A 84 -1.66 0.41 6.02
C LYS A 84 -0.70 1.19 5.13
N TYR A 85 -0.88 2.50 5.13
CA TYR A 85 0.01 3.44 4.46
C TYR A 85 1.33 3.65 5.24
N GLY A 86 2.42 3.89 4.51
CA GLY A 86 3.69 4.41 5.03
C GLY A 86 4.63 3.40 5.70
N SER A 87 4.13 2.35 6.35
CA SER A 87 4.98 1.33 6.96
C SER A 87 4.25 0.01 7.22
N GLN A 88 4.98 -1.01 7.63
CA GLN A 88 4.38 -2.29 7.99
C GLN A 88 3.66 -2.23 9.34
N ALA A 89 2.50 -2.90 9.44
CA ALA A 89 1.72 -2.97 10.68
C ALA A 89 2.27 -4.03 11.65
N THR A 90 2.14 -3.76 12.95
CA THR A 90 2.20 -4.79 14.00
C THR A 90 0.82 -5.43 14.21
N ALA A 91 0.77 -6.60 14.87
CA ALA A 91 -0.47 -7.35 15.01
C ALA A 91 -1.56 -6.62 15.83
N CYS A 92 -1.15 -5.72 16.73
CA CYS A 92 -2.02 -5.00 17.66
C CYS A 92 -1.77 -3.49 17.55
N GLU A 93 -1.85 -2.95 16.34
CA GLU A 93 -1.65 -1.53 16.04
C GLU A 93 -2.96 -0.81 15.73
N THR A 94 -3.02 0.48 16.06
CA THR A 94 -4.02 1.40 15.52
C THR A 94 -3.33 2.42 14.61
N PHE A 95 -3.93 2.68 13.45
CA PHE A 95 -3.39 3.61 12.46
C PHE A 95 -4.52 4.35 11.75
N GLN A 96 -4.20 5.54 11.23
CA GLN A 96 -5.18 6.43 10.60
C GLN A 96 -5.61 5.96 9.20
N TYR A 97 -4.67 5.42 8.42
CA TYR A 97 -4.88 5.08 7.02
C TYR A 97 -4.54 3.62 6.75
N GLY A 98 -5.58 2.79 6.66
CA GLY A 98 -5.47 1.37 6.40
C GLY A 98 -6.68 0.61 6.93
N GLU A 99 -6.59 -0.71 6.88
CA GLU A 99 -7.62 -1.62 7.37
C GLU A 99 -6.98 -2.79 8.14
N VAL A 100 -7.72 -3.28 9.14
CA VAL A 100 -7.44 -4.55 9.82
C VAL A 100 -8.69 -5.40 9.65
N GLU A 101 -8.54 -6.61 9.15
CA GLU A 101 -9.64 -7.56 8.96
C GLU A 101 -9.33 -8.90 9.60
N ASP A 102 -10.29 -9.42 10.36
CA ASP A 102 -10.19 -10.73 11.01
C ASP A 102 -11.14 -11.74 10.35
N TYR A 103 -10.63 -12.93 10.05
CA TYR A 103 -11.33 -14.05 9.41
C TYR A 103 -11.13 -15.32 10.22
N THR A 104 -11.98 -16.33 9.99
CA THR A 104 -11.77 -17.66 10.57
C THR A 104 -11.00 -18.54 9.58
N VAL A 105 -10.01 -19.26 10.08
CA VAL A 105 -9.31 -20.32 9.35
C VAL A 105 -9.50 -21.62 10.11
N ASN A 106 -10.05 -22.62 9.44
CA ASN A 106 -10.19 -23.97 9.97
C ASN A 106 -9.03 -24.84 9.48
N ILE A 107 -8.19 -25.27 10.41
CA ILE A 107 -6.98 -26.05 10.14
C ILE A 107 -7.27 -27.55 10.33
N SER A 108 -6.90 -28.38 9.37
CA SER A 108 -7.05 -29.83 9.51
C SER A 108 -5.84 -30.62 9.00
N ASN A 109 -5.76 -31.89 9.43
CA ASN A 109 -4.71 -32.81 8.96
C ASN A 109 -4.95 -33.30 7.52
N TYR A 110 -6.17 -33.16 7.00
CA TYR A 110 -6.58 -33.71 5.72
C TYR A 110 -6.88 -32.60 4.71
N GLY A 111 -6.70 -32.91 3.43
CA GLY A 111 -7.16 -32.03 2.37
C GLY A 111 -8.68 -31.90 2.41
N PHE A 112 -9.20 -30.71 2.16
CA PHE A 112 -10.64 -30.48 2.04
C PHE A 112 -11.07 -30.83 0.60
N ALA A 113 -11.77 -31.94 0.41
CA ALA A 113 -12.26 -32.35 -0.89
C ALA A 113 -13.44 -31.46 -1.34
N GLY A 114 -13.42 -30.98 -2.59
CA GLY A 114 -14.60 -30.40 -3.25
C GLY A 114 -14.66 -28.88 -3.38
N TYR A 115 -13.63 -28.13 -2.98
CA TYR A 115 -13.60 -26.68 -3.26
C TYR A 115 -12.88 -26.40 -4.59
N SER A 116 -13.65 -26.09 -5.64
CA SER A 116 -13.10 -25.46 -6.84
C SER A 116 -12.88 -23.98 -6.53
N ALA A 117 -11.65 -23.63 -6.12
CA ALA A 117 -11.30 -22.22 -5.91
C ALA A 117 -11.29 -21.49 -7.26
N ASN A 118 -12.22 -20.54 -7.44
CA ASN A 118 -12.14 -19.55 -8.51
C ASN A 118 -11.01 -18.59 -8.16
N ASN A 119 -9.78 -18.97 -8.52
CA ASN A 119 -8.60 -18.15 -8.25
C ASN A 119 -8.62 -16.92 -9.18
N PRO A 120 -8.60 -15.70 -8.62
CA PRO A 120 -8.50 -14.51 -9.46
C PRO A 120 -7.13 -14.48 -10.17
N SER A 121 -7.07 -13.79 -11.31
CA SER A 121 -5.78 -13.39 -11.88
C SER A 121 -5.07 -12.46 -10.90
N ALA A 122 -3.95 -12.92 -10.35
CA ALA A 122 -3.24 -12.23 -9.28
C ALA A 122 -1.74 -12.13 -9.57
N VAL A 123 -1.12 -11.08 -9.05
CA VAL A 123 0.32 -10.87 -9.09
C VAL A 123 0.91 -11.21 -7.72
N LYS A 124 2.06 -11.87 -7.67
CA LYS A 124 2.72 -12.18 -6.40
C LYS A 124 3.02 -10.88 -5.63
N LEU A 125 2.73 -10.85 -4.33
CA LEU A 125 3.11 -9.73 -3.47
C LEU A 125 4.64 -9.53 -3.52
N GLY A 126 5.07 -8.29 -3.71
CA GLY A 126 6.48 -7.90 -3.71
C GLY A 126 6.86 -7.08 -2.49
N ASN A 127 8.02 -6.44 -2.60
CA ASN A 127 8.48 -5.36 -1.71
C ASN A 127 8.71 -4.14 -2.60
N GLU A 128 7.62 -3.58 -3.11
CA GLU A 128 7.70 -2.41 -3.97
C GLU A 128 8.38 -1.25 -3.21
N ILE A 129 9.45 -0.75 -3.80
CA ILE A 129 10.20 0.38 -3.28
C ILE A 129 9.38 1.63 -3.53
N GLN A 130 9.28 2.50 -2.52
CA GLN A 130 8.64 3.80 -2.67
C GLN A 130 9.41 4.64 -3.69
N SER A 131 8.90 4.70 -4.93
CA SER A 131 9.33 5.69 -5.92
C SER A 131 8.91 7.07 -5.44
N PRO A 132 9.67 8.14 -5.74
CA PRO A 132 9.21 9.49 -5.46
C PRO A 132 7.85 9.70 -6.13
N GLU A 133 6.85 10.05 -5.33
CA GLU A 133 5.49 10.24 -5.86
C GLU A 133 5.42 11.37 -6.90
N LEU A 134 6.32 12.35 -6.77
CA LEU A 134 6.50 13.46 -7.69
C LEU A 134 7.99 13.67 -8.03
N GLU A 135 8.29 13.66 -9.32
CA GLU A 135 9.57 14.10 -9.87
C GLU A 135 9.44 15.50 -10.46
N VAL A 136 10.42 16.35 -10.18
CA VAL A 136 10.46 17.75 -10.63
C VAL A 136 11.75 17.98 -11.43
N TYR A 137 11.63 18.18 -12.74
CA TYR A 137 12.80 18.24 -13.63
C TYR A 137 12.62 19.22 -14.82
N PRO A 138 13.70 19.81 -15.37
CA PRO A 138 15.07 19.72 -14.86
C PRO A 138 15.21 20.49 -13.55
N ASN A 139 16.13 20.05 -12.69
CA ASN A 139 16.52 20.78 -11.49
C ASN A 139 18.06 20.89 -11.49
N PRO A 140 18.65 22.09 -11.67
CA PRO A 140 18.00 23.41 -11.76
C PRO A 140 17.18 23.66 -13.05
N ALA A 141 16.13 24.49 -12.95
CA ALA A 141 15.21 24.86 -14.01
C ALA A 141 15.43 26.30 -14.50
N ALA A 142 15.24 26.55 -15.80
CA ALA A 142 15.31 27.89 -16.41
C ALA A 142 13.91 28.46 -16.63
N ASP A 143 13.28 28.20 -17.77
CA ASP A 143 12.00 28.84 -18.12
C ASP A 143 10.80 27.93 -17.84
N LYS A 144 11.07 26.65 -17.61
CA LYS A 144 10.07 25.62 -17.43
C LYS A 144 10.53 24.52 -16.49
N VAL A 145 9.55 23.91 -15.85
CA VAL A 145 9.71 22.70 -15.05
C VAL A 145 8.62 21.70 -15.43
N LYS A 146 8.99 20.43 -15.54
CA LYS A 146 8.10 19.31 -15.72
C LYS A 146 7.86 18.64 -14.38
N LEU A 147 6.60 18.34 -14.12
CA LEU A 147 6.14 17.57 -12.99
C LEU A 147 5.68 16.22 -13.52
N ARG A 148 6.30 15.15 -13.02
CA ARG A 148 5.89 13.77 -13.29
C ARG A 148 5.44 13.13 -12.00
N PHE A 149 4.16 12.78 -11.95
CA PHE A 149 3.60 12.02 -10.86
C PHE A 149 3.71 10.53 -11.18
N ALA A 150 4.26 9.75 -10.25
CA ALA A 150 4.38 8.30 -10.42
C ALA A 150 3.00 7.64 -10.57
N ARG A 151 1.97 8.27 -9.98
CA ARG A 151 0.57 7.86 -9.97
C ARG A 151 -0.26 9.12 -10.06
N GLY A 152 -1.45 9.07 -10.65
CA GLY A 152 -2.18 10.30 -10.94
C GLY A 152 -2.48 11.14 -9.70
N ILE A 153 -2.90 12.37 -9.95
CA ILE A 153 -3.10 13.40 -8.92
C ILE A 153 -4.52 13.93 -8.99
N GLU A 154 -5.21 13.93 -7.84
CA GLU A 154 -6.59 14.43 -7.70
C GLU A 154 -6.65 15.83 -7.09
N SER A 155 -5.51 16.34 -6.59
CA SER A 155 -5.44 17.64 -5.92
C SER A 155 -4.82 18.72 -6.80
N GLN A 156 -5.11 19.98 -6.45
CA GLN A 156 -4.28 21.09 -6.91
C GLN A 156 -2.85 20.96 -6.39
N ILE A 157 -1.91 21.46 -7.17
CA ILE A 157 -0.54 21.74 -6.75
C ILE A 157 -0.42 23.22 -6.37
N GLU A 158 0.49 23.51 -5.45
CA GLU A 158 0.89 24.85 -5.08
C GLU A 158 2.42 24.97 -5.22
N ILE A 159 2.90 26.00 -5.91
CA ILE A 159 4.32 26.33 -5.91
C ILE A 159 4.54 27.52 -4.99
N ILE A 160 5.39 27.36 -3.98
CA ILE A 160 5.79 28.40 -3.05
C ILE A 160 7.29 28.68 -3.18
N ASN A 161 7.71 29.92 -2.89
CA ASN A 161 9.13 30.25 -2.78
C ASN A 161 9.68 29.90 -1.37
N ALA A 162 10.98 30.14 -1.15
CA ALA A 162 11.64 29.88 0.14
C ALA A 162 11.09 30.68 1.34
N THR A 163 10.36 31.77 1.11
CA THR A 163 9.71 32.56 2.17
C THR A 163 8.27 32.11 2.45
N GLY A 164 7.80 31.05 1.78
CA GLY A 164 6.43 30.55 1.89
C GLY A 164 5.40 31.31 1.04
N LYS A 165 5.82 32.25 0.18
CA LYS A 165 4.90 32.96 -0.71
C LYS A 165 4.44 32.06 -1.85
N THR A 166 3.13 31.94 -2.03
CA THR A 166 2.51 31.27 -3.17
C THR A 166 2.80 32.02 -4.47
N MET A 167 3.35 31.27 -5.43
CA MET A 167 3.71 31.75 -6.77
C MET A 167 2.70 31.26 -7.82
N LEU A 168 2.17 30.05 -7.63
CA LEU A 168 1.25 29.41 -8.56
C LEU A 168 0.37 28.39 -7.83
N ILE A 169 -0.90 28.32 -8.21
CA ILE A 169 -1.78 27.18 -7.93
C ILE A 169 -2.25 26.61 -9.26
N LYS A 170 -2.21 25.30 -9.43
CA LYS A 170 -2.64 24.64 -10.68
C LYS A 170 -3.26 23.27 -10.40
N THR A 171 -4.30 22.92 -11.15
CA THR A 171 -4.82 21.54 -11.19
C THR A 171 -4.17 20.81 -12.36
N PRO A 172 -3.38 19.75 -12.11
CA PRO A 172 -2.82 18.91 -13.17
C PRO A 172 -3.92 18.26 -13.99
N LYS A 173 -3.69 18.10 -15.30
CA LYS A 173 -4.62 17.39 -16.21
C LYS A 173 -4.12 16.01 -16.64
N SER A 174 -2.89 15.68 -16.28
CA SER A 174 -2.18 14.46 -16.64
C SER A 174 -1.05 14.21 -15.64
N ASN A 175 -0.56 12.97 -15.59
CA ASN A 175 0.54 12.59 -14.69
C ASN A 175 1.87 13.26 -15.08
N ASP A 176 2.04 13.57 -16.36
CA ASP A 176 3.14 14.39 -16.86
C ASP A 176 2.58 15.74 -17.32
N PHE A 177 3.05 16.85 -16.77
CA PHE A 177 2.73 18.17 -17.30
C PHE A 177 3.85 19.20 -17.07
N GLU A 178 3.84 20.25 -17.89
CA GLU A 178 4.86 21.30 -17.91
C GLU A 178 4.30 22.61 -17.33
N ILE A 179 5.12 23.33 -16.58
CA ILE A 179 4.82 24.62 -15.99
C ILE A 179 5.84 25.63 -16.49
N ASN A 180 5.35 26.75 -17.03
CA ASN A 180 6.19 27.91 -17.35
C ASN A 180 6.50 28.69 -16.06
N ILE A 181 7.78 28.88 -15.79
CA ILE A 181 8.33 29.58 -14.61
C ILE A 181 9.24 30.75 -15.03
N THR A 182 9.16 31.21 -16.28
CA THR A 182 10.01 32.29 -16.82
C THR A 182 9.92 33.57 -15.97
N SER A 183 8.73 33.87 -15.44
CA SER A 183 8.48 35.04 -14.59
C SER A 183 8.92 34.87 -13.13
N PHE A 184 9.39 33.67 -12.73
CA PHE A 184 9.80 33.42 -11.36
C PHE A 184 11.23 33.95 -11.17
N PRO A 185 11.50 34.71 -10.10
CA PRO A 185 12.87 35.08 -9.74
C PRO A 185 13.76 33.84 -9.51
N ALA A 186 15.07 33.97 -9.72
CA ALA A 186 16.03 32.94 -9.33
C ALA A 186 15.92 32.63 -7.83
N GLY A 187 15.99 31.35 -7.45
CA GLY A 187 15.85 30.93 -6.07
C GLY A 187 15.33 29.51 -5.88
N LEU A 188 15.12 29.14 -4.61
CA LEU A 188 14.57 27.85 -4.21
C LEU A 188 13.04 27.90 -4.14
N TYR A 189 12.41 26.89 -4.72
CA TYR A 189 10.96 26.72 -4.75
C TYR A 189 10.57 25.33 -4.27
N TYR A 190 9.35 25.24 -3.72
CA TYR A 190 8.74 24.01 -3.27
C TYR A 190 7.41 23.81 -4.02
N VAL A 191 7.20 22.60 -4.52
CA VAL A 191 5.93 22.13 -5.08
C VAL A 191 5.23 21.31 -4.00
N ARG A 192 4.04 21.76 -3.59
CA ARG A 192 3.20 21.11 -2.59
C ARG A 192 1.96 20.54 -3.26
N TYR A 193 1.54 19.35 -2.85
CA TYR A 193 0.24 18.78 -3.22
C TYR A 193 -0.24 17.83 -2.13
N ASN A 194 -1.53 17.46 -2.16
CA ASN A 194 -2.08 16.49 -1.23
C ASN A 194 -2.39 15.20 -2.01
N ASN A 195 -1.80 14.08 -1.60
CA ASN A 195 -2.04 12.78 -2.26
C ASN A 195 -3.33 12.09 -1.79
N GLY A 196 -4.16 12.76 -0.98
CA GLY A 196 -5.35 12.23 -0.33
C GLY A 196 -5.11 11.73 1.09
N LEU A 197 -3.84 11.57 1.49
CA LEU A 197 -3.44 11.08 2.81
C LEU A 197 -2.64 12.14 3.58
N GLU A 198 -1.63 12.70 2.92
CA GLU A 198 -0.75 13.70 3.50
C GLU A 198 -0.30 14.74 2.48
N MET A 199 0.31 15.81 3.01
CA MET A 199 0.89 16.85 2.18
C MET A 199 2.29 16.45 1.74
N MET A 200 2.44 16.29 0.44
CA MET A 200 3.70 15.96 -0.21
C MET A 200 4.43 17.24 -0.63
N VAL A 201 5.76 17.23 -0.53
CA VAL A 201 6.61 18.36 -0.89
C VAL A 201 7.78 17.90 -1.75
N SER A 202 7.98 18.57 -2.88
CA SER A 202 9.18 18.45 -3.72
C SER A 202 9.85 19.81 -3.87
N LYS A 203 11.15 19.85 -4.20
CA LYS A 203 11.89 21.11 -4.36
C LYS A 203 12.57 21.21 -5.72
N PHE A 204 12.70 22.42 -6.22
CA PHE A 204 13.55 22.73 -7.38
C PHE A 204 14.20 24.10 -7.26
N ILE A 205 15.30 24.30 -7.97
CA ILE A 205 16.03 25.56 -8.05
C ILE A 205 15.71 26.22 -9.38
N LYS A 206 15.27 27.48 -9.37
CA LYS A 206 15.19 28.35 -10.54
C LYS A 206 16.52 29.09 -10.68
N ARG A 207 17.11 29.04 -11.88
CA ARG A 207 18.27 29.86 -12.25
C ARG A 207 17.87 31.11 -13.01
#